data_AF-A0A0K2YJ38-F1
#
_entry.id   AF-A0A0K2YJ38-F1
#
_cell.length_a   1.000
_cell.length_b   1.000
_cell.length_c   1.000
_cell.angle_alpha   90.00
_cell.angle_beta   90.00
_cell.angle_gamma   90.00
#
_symmetry.space_group_name_H-M   'P 1'
#
loop_
_entity.id
_entity.type
_entity.pdbx_description
1 polymer ?
#
loop_
_entity_poly.entity_id
_entity_poly.type
_entity_poly.pdbx_seq_one_letter_code
_entity_poly.pdbx_strand_id
1 'polypeptide(L)'
;MFREHVIACYVTDKTSLKLRHEIGIDIIAGECDYPHSDSLWPDAPEFVLNELNAVGASDSDIDKITWQNACRFLPWDPYAHIPE
;
A
#
# COMPACT_ATOMS: atom_id res chain seq x y z
N MET A 1 -7.36 -3.90 -18.96
CA MET A 1 -8.57 -3.50 -18.21
C MET A 1 -8.33 -3.35 -16.71
N PHE A 2 -8.27 -4.41 -15.89
CA PHE A 2 -8.20 -4.24 -14.42
C PHE A 2 -6.92 -3.54 -13.95
N ARG A 3 -5.74 -4.04 -14.37
CA ARG A 3 -4.43 -3.45 -14.00
C ARG A 3 -4.18 -2.03 -14.54
N GLU A 4 -5.01 -1.56 -15.46
CA GLU A 4 -4.84 -0.26 -16.12
C GLU A 4 -5.80 0.80 -15.56
N HIS A 5 -6.90 0.37 -14.93
CA HIS A 5 -8.01 1.26 -14.59
C HIS A 5 -8.55 1.08 -13.17
N VAL A 6 -8.00 0.14 -12.39
CA VAL A 6 -8.44 -0.14 -11.02
C VAL A 6 -7.25 -0.19 -10.09
N ILE A 7 -7.43 0.38 -8.89
CA ILE A 7 -6.53 0.19 -7.75
C ILE A 7 -7.29 -0.62 -6.68
N ALA A 8 -6.58 -1.53 -6.04
CA ALA A 8 -7.09 -2.38 -4.97
C ALA A 8 -6.50 -1.94 -3.63
N CYS A 9 -7.38 -1.82 -2.63
CA CYS A 9 -6.96 -1.56 -1.26
C CYS A 9 -6.46 -2.85 -0.59
N TYR A 10 -5.42 -2.70 0.22
CA TYR A 10 -4.86 -3.73 1.09
C TYR A 10 -4.90 -3.22 2.54
N VAL A 11 -5.61 -3.93 3.41
CA VAL A 11 -5.60 -3.70 4.87
C VAL A 11 -4.66 -4.72 5.53
N THR A 12 -5.10 -5.98 5.58
CA THR A 12 -4.31 -7.12 6.03
C THR A 12 -4.75 -8.38 5.29
N ASP A 13 -4.03 -8.70 4.22
CA ASP A 13 -4.10 -10.00 3.57
C ASP A 13 -2.71 -10.50 3.17
N LYS A 14 -2.23 -11.49 3.93
CA LYS A 14 -0.93 -12.15 3.71
C LYS A 14 -0.85 -12.82 2.34
N THR A 15 -1.98 -13.24 1.77
CA THR A 15 -2.00 -13.90 0.46
C THR A 15 -1.75 -12.88 -0.65
N SER A 16 -2.43 -11.73 -0.58
CA SER A 16 -2.21 -10.61 -1.50
C SER A 16 -0.74 -10.16 -1.51
N LEU A 17 -0.09 -10.04 -0.35
CA LEU A 17 1.33 -9.66 -0.29
C LEU A 17 2.28 -10.72 -0.86
N LYS A 18 1.99 -12.01 -0.68
CA LYS A 18 2.76 -13.10 -1.30
C LYS A 18 2.63 -13.11 -2.82
N LEU A 19 1.44 -12.78 -3.33
CA LEU A 19 1.13 -12.77 -4.76
C LEU A 19 1.20 -11.37 -5.39
N ARG A 20 1.77 -10.38 -4.70
CA ARG A 20 1.73 -8.95 -5.08
C ARG A 20 2.16 -8.68 -6.52
N HIS A 21 3.18 -9.39 -7.03
CA HIS A 21 3.65 -9.23 -8.40
C HIS A 21 2.68 -9.86 -9.43
N GLU A 22 2.09 -11.01 -9.09
CA GLU A 22 1.09 -11.70 -9.91
C GLU A 22 -0.22 -10.90 -9.96
N ILE A 23 -0.66 -10.32 -8.85
CA ILE A 23 -1.82 -9.40 -8.77
C ILE A 23 -1.53 -8.12 -9.54
N GLY A 24 -0.31 -7.60 -9.39
CA GLY A 24 0.16 -6.35 -9.96
C GLY A 24 0.53 -5.36 -8.88
N ILE A 25 1.84 -5.24 -8.64
CA ILE A 25 2.35 -4.38 -7.58
C ILE A 25 1.94 -2.92 -7.75
N ASP A 26 1.71 -2.46 -8.98
CA ASP A 26 1.33 -1.09 -9.29
C ASP A 26 -0.16 -0.78 -9.02
N ILE A 27 -0.96 -1.78 -8.67
CA ILE A 27 -2.39 -1.61 -8.39
C ILE A 27 -2.77 -1.94 -6.95
N ILE A 28 -1.80 -2.06 -6.05
CA ILE A 28 -2.05 -2.35 -4.63
C ILE A 28 -1.72 -1.10 -3.82
N ALA A 29 -2.67 -0.59 -3.03
CA ALA A 29 -2.44 0.52 -2.10
C ALA A 29 -2.83 0.10 -0.68
N GLY A 30 -1.95 0.39 0.29
CA GLY A 30 -2.22 0.19 1.70
C GLY A 30 -3.29 1.15 2.20
N GLU A 31 -4.16 0.66 3.07
CA GLU A 31 -5.14 1.47 3.80
C GLU A 31 -5.19 1.05 5.28
N CYS A 32 -5.63 1.96 6.13
CA CYS A 32 -5.77 1.73 7.58
C CYS A 32 -7.21 1.39 7.99
N ASP A 33 -8.18 1.76 7.15
CA ASP A 33 -9.62 1.60 7.36
C ASP A 33 -10.16 2.27 8.65
N TYR A 34 -9.51 3.34 9.13
CA TYR A 34 -9.98 4.08 10.30
C TYR A 34 -11.30 4.83 10.00
N PRO A 35 -12.30 4.83 10.91
CA PRO A 35 -12.31 4.29 12.27
C PRO A 35 -13.07 2.94 12.41
N HIS A 36 -13.05 2.08 11.40
CA HIS A 36 -13.75 0.79 11.49
C HIS A 36 -13.21 -0.09 12.62
N SER A 37 -14.03 -1.02 13.10
CA SER A 37 -13.68 -1.89 14.24
C SER A 37 -12.50 -2.83 13.96
N ASP A 38 -12.26 -3.11 12.70
CA ASP A 38 -11.18 -3.91 12.13
C ASP A 38 -10.03 -3.05 11.59
N SER A 39 -10.05 -1.74 11.87
CA SER A 39 -8.95 -0.84 11.54
C SER A 39 -7.65 -1.25 12.23
N LEU A 40 -6.53 -1.00 11.54
CA LEU A 40 -5.19 -1.16 12.09
C LEU A 40 -4.74 0.02 12.96
N TRP A 41 -5.56 1.06 13.13
CA TRP A 41 -5.22 2.19 13.98
C TRP A 41 -5.10 1.78 15.46
N PRO A 42 -4.09 2.25 16.21
CA PRO A 42 -3.10 3.27 15.85
C PRO A 42 -1.78 2.75 15.24
N ASP A 43 -1.57 1.43 15.24
CA ASP A 43 -0.27 0.82 14.93
C ASP A 43 -0.13 0.41 13.45
N ALA A 44 -0.89 1.05 12.56
CA ALA A 44 -0.99 0.66 11.15
C ALA A 44 0.37 0.65 10.40
N PRO A 45 1.25 1.66 10.55
CA PRO A 45 2.55 1.65 9.89
C PRO A 45 3.42 0.45 10.29
N GLU A 46 3.53 0.18 11.60
CA GLU A 46 4.31 -0.93 12.15
C GLU A 46 3.73 -2.28 11.72
N PHE A 47 2.40 -2.41 11.72
CA PHE A 47 1.72 -3.63 11.29
C PHE A 47 1.99 -3.94 9.82
N VAL A 48 1.76 -2.97 8.92
CA VAL A 48 1.96 -3.12 7.48
C VAL A 48 3.42 -3.42 7.15
N LEU A 49 4.36 -2.71 7.78
CA LEU A 49 5.79 -2.96 7.59
C LEU A 49 6.18 -4.38 8.00
N ASN A 50 5.64 -4.90 9.10
CA ASN A 50 5.89 -6.28 9.53
C ASN A 50 5.36 -7.32 8.52
N GLU A 51 4.16 -7.11 7.95
CA GLU A 51 3.62 -8.04 6.94
C GLU A 51 4.43 -8.01 5.64
N LEU A 52 4.87 -6.82 5.21
CA LEU A 52 5.73 -6.63 4.03
C LEU A 52 7.11 -7.29 4.22
N ASN A 53 7.72 -7.12 5.39
CA ASN A 53 8.97 -7.78 5.75
C ASN A 53 8.82 -9.31 5.77
N ALA A 54 7.69 -9.82 6.28
CA ALA A 54 7.43 -11.26 6.36
C ALA A 54 7.34 -11.94 4.97
N VAL A 55 7.04 -11.19 3.91
CA VAL A 55 7.02 -11.69 2.53
C VAL A 55 8.27 -11.31 1.72
N GLY A 56 9.29 -10.73 2.37
CA GLY A 56 10.51 -10.26 1.72
C GLY A 56 10.25 -9.20 0.66
N ALA A 57 9.34 -8.25 0.94
CA ALA A 57 9.12 -7.11 0.07
C ALA A 57 10.41 -6.28 -0.06
N SER A 58 10.72 -5.83 -1.28
CA SER A 58 11.82 -4.88 -1.50
C SER A 58 11.39 -3.47 -1.07
N ASP A 59 12.36 -2.57 -0.85
CA ASP A 59 12.04 -1.15 -0.55
C ASP A 59 11.13 -0.53 -1.63
N SER A 60 11.34 -0.88 -2.91
CA SER A 60 10.46 -0.42 -3.99
C SER A 60 9.04 -0.99 -3.89
N ASP A 61 8.86 -2.23 -3.43
CA ASP A 61 7.51 -2.79 -3.21
C ASP A 61 6.82 -2.09 -2.04
N ILE A 62 7.57 -1.84 -0.96
CA ILE A 62 7.09 -1.14 0.22
C ILE A 62 6.65 0.28 -0.17
N ASP A 63 7.48 1.03 -0.88
CA ASP A 63 7.15 2.38 -1.34
C ASP A 63 5.90 2.41 -2.23
N LYS A 64 5.81 1.47 -3.18
CA LYS A 64 4.65 1.34 -4.07
C LYS A 64 3.36 1.12 -3.30
N ILE A 65 3.35 0.12 -2.42
CA ILE A 65 2.15 -0.26 -1.66
C ILE A 65 1.78 0.82 -0.66
N THR A 66 2.74 1.41 0.05
CA THR A 66 2.45 2.30 1.18
C THR A 66 2.12 3.73 0.74
N TRP A 67 2.65 4.22 -0.38
CA TRP A 67 2.37 5.61 -0.77
C TRP A 67 2.37 5.89 -2.29
N GLN A 68 3.32 5.36 -3.08
CA GLN A 68 3.49 5.81 -4.48
C GLN A 68 2.30 5.48 -5.36
N ASN A 69 1.70 4.29 -5.19
CA ASN A 69 0.54 3.89 -5.99
C ASN A 69 -0.66 4.79 -5.71
N ALA A 70 -0.91 5.12 -4.45
CA ALA A 70 -1.96 6.05 -4.05
C ALA A 70 -1.71 7.46 -4.62
N CYS A 71 -0.48 7.98 -4.49
CA CYS A 71 -0.09 9.29 -5.04
C CYS A 71 -0.28 9.36 -6.56
N ARG A 72 0.14 8.32 -7.30
CA ARG A 72 -0.03 8.23 -8.75
C ARG A 72 -1.50 8.16 -9.15
N PHE A 73 -2.31 7.38 -8.43
CA PHE A 73 -3.74 7.18 -8.74
C PHE A 73 -4.60 8.40 -8.38
N LEU A 74 -4.24 9.14 -7.33
CA LEU A 74 -4.94 10.33 -6.83
C LEU A 74 -4.35 11.67 -7.32
N PRO A 75 -3.66 11.66 -8.48
CA PRO A 75 -2.66 12.66 -8.90
C PRO A 75 -2.19 13.64 -7.81
N TRP A 76 -1.56 13.13 -6.76
CA TRP A 76 -1.11 13.91 -5.60
C TRP A 76 0.41 13.84 -5.46
N ASP A 77 1.06 14.99 -5.27
CA ASP A 77 2.49 15.10 -4.99
C ASP A 77 2.69 15.34 -3.47
N PRO A 78 3.23 14.35 -2.73
CA PRO A 78 3.44 14.48 -1.30
C PRO A 78 4.53 15.49 -0.93
N TYR A 79 5.39 15.89 -1.87
CA TYR A 79 6.52 16.79 -1.62
C TYR A 79 6.29 18.22 -2.11
N ALA A 80 5.16 18.52 -2.76
CA ALA A 80 4.88 19.82 -3.37
C ALA A 80 5.01 21.03 -2.42
N HIS A 81 4.94 20.80 -1.11
CA HIS A 81 4.99 21.83 -0.07
C HIS A 81 6.03 21.55 1.03
N ILE A 82 6.88 20.54 0.87
CA ILE A 82 7.95 20.22 1.82
C ILE A 82 9.23 20.95 1.35
N PRO A 83 9.82 21.86 2.16
CA PRO A 83 11.09 22.50 1.82
C PRO A 83 12.23 21.48 1.68
N GLU A 84 13.17 21.75 0.77
CA GLU A 84 14.43 20.99 0.63
C GLU A 84 15.32 21.08 1.89
#